data_AF-A0A086QLB7-F1
#
_entry.id   AF-A0A086QLB7-F1
#
_cell.length_a   1.000
_cell.length_b   1.000
_cell.length_c   1.000
_cell.angle_alpha   90.00
_cell.angle_beta   90.00
_cell.angle_gamma   90.00
#
_symmetry.space_group_name_H-M   'P 1'
#
loop_
_entity.id
_entity.type
_entity.pdbx_description
1 polymer ?
#
loop_
_entity_poly.entity_id
_entity_poly.type
_entity_poly.pdbx_seq_one_letter_code
_entity_poly.pdbx_strand_id
1 'polypeptide(L)'
;MRCGRCWFYPAFRCVAFLCQEDVHYNMIGDLFRGCPSSRRRIGVYCLKDAYLPLRLLKELLFLYNYVEMSRVTGTPLNFLLTRGQQIKVTAQLLRKCKELNYVVPVVKRTGGDNSVQYEGATVLEPRKGFYDKPIATLDFASLYPSIMIAHNICYSTLVASSAAHTMNNPDDVTVTTTSPPHKFVKKHIRRGVLPMIVEELIAARKAARKEMAAAKDEMTRQVLNGRQLALKISANSVYGYTGTTVYRGRSEQYRHRRTDASARF
;
A
#
# COMPACT_ATOMS: atom_id res chain seq x y z
N MET A 1 0.02 -18.76 -31.15
CA MET A 1 0.58 -18.82 -29.78
C MET A 1 0.01 -17.68 -28.95
N ARG A 2 -0.52 -17.99 -27.76
CA ARG A 2 -1.37 -17.10 -26.95
C ARG A 2 -0.58 -15.90 -26.43
N CYS A 3 -0.94 -14.70 -26.90
CA CYS A 3 -0.43 -13.44 -26.39
C CYS A 3 -0.92 -13.25 -24.94
N GLY A 4 0.02 -13.17 -24.01
CA GLY A 4 -0.25 -13.02 -22.59
C GLY A 4 -0.55 -11.57 -22.21
N ARG A 5 -1.42 -11.43 -21.19
CA ARG A 5 -1.68 -10.21 -20.40
C ARG A 5 -2.66 -9.19 -21.00
N CYS A 6 -3.86 -9.61 -21.34
CA CYS A 6 -5.02 -8.71 -21.25
C CYS A 6 -5.50 -8.63 -19.79
N TRP A 7 -4.95 -7.68 -19.02
CA TRP A 7 -5.50 -7.25 -17.71
C TRP A 7 -6.80 -6.44 -17.86
N PHE A 8 -7.37 -6.35 -19.07
CA PHE A 8 -8.52 -5.53 -19.44
C PHE A 8 -9.79 -6.31 -19.81
N TYR A 9 -9.83 -7.63 -19.61
CA TYR A 9 -10.99 -8.44 -20.01
C TYR A 9 -12.32 -8.13 -19.28
N PRO A 10 -12.36 -7.74 -17.99
CA PRO A 10 -13.64 -7.38 -17.35
C PRO A 10 -14.15 -6.01 -17.81
N ALA A 11 -13.24 -5.08 -18.12
CA ALA A 11 -13.58 -3.70 -18.46
C ALA A 11 -14.29 -3.58 -19.83
N PHE A 12 -13.87 -4.36 -20.83
CA PHE A 12 -14.47 -4.32 -22.17
C PHE A 12 -15.93 -4.80 -22.20
N ARG A 13 -16.33 -5.69 -21.29
CA ARG A 13 -17.72 -6.17 -21.20
C ARG A 13 -18.67 -5.13 -20.58
N CYS A 14 -18.14 -4.17 -19.83
CA CYS A 14 -18.88 -3.03 -19.31
C CYS A 14 -19.12 -1.96 -20.38
N VAL A 15 -18.12 -1.69 -21.25
CA VAL A 15 -18.20 -0.63 -22.27
C VAL A 15 -19.31 -0.88 -23.29
N ALA A 16 -19.53 -2.12 -23.72
CA ALA A 16 -20.61 -2.44 -24.67
C ALA A 16 -22.03 -2.22 -24.12
N PHE A 17 -22.20 -2.11 -22.79
CA PHE A 17 -23.47 -1.81 -22.15
C PHE A 17 -23.65 -0.32 -21.81
N LEU A 18 -22.57 0.46 -21.87
CA LEU A 18 -22.55 1.90 -21.60
C LEU A 18 -22.94 2.75 -22.83
N CYS A 19 -23.02 2.15 -24.02
CA CYS A 19 -23.57 2.81 -25.22
C CYS A 19 -25.12 2.86 -25.19
N GLN A 20 -25.72 3.35 -24.12
CA GLN A 20 -27.18 3.42 -23.97
C GLN A 20 -27.70 4.85 -24.12
N GLU A 21 -28.97 4.97 -24.54
CA GLU A 21 -29.68 6.25 -24.67
C GLU A 21 -29.66 7.03 -23.34
N ASP A 22 -28.76 7.99 -23.24
CA ASP A 22 -28.77 8.99 -22.18
C ASP A 22 -29.87 10.02 -22.46
N VAL A 23 -30.74 10.24 -21.47
CA VAL A 23 -31.74 11.31 -21.55
C VAL A 23 -31.03 12.61 -21.19
N HIS A 24 -30.95 13.54 -22.14
CA HIS A 24 -30.37 14.85 -21.88
C HIS A 24 -31.13 15.57 -20.76
N TYR A 25 -30.41 16.18 -19.82
CA TYR A 25 -30.98 16.76 -18.59
C TYR A 25 -32.10 17.78 -18.87
N ASN A 26 -31.97 18.59 -19.94
CA ASN A 26 -33.01 19.53 -20.38
C ASN A 26 -34.35 18.86 -20.71
N MET A 27 -34.36 17.63 -21.21
CA MET A 27 -35.58 16.93 -21.64
C MET A 27 -36.32 16.27 -20.47
N ILE A 28 -35.68 16.12 -19.31
CA ILE A 28 -36.26 15.39 -18.16
C ILE A 28 -37.54 16.09 -17.66
N GLY A 29 -37.53 17.42 -17.57
CA GLY A 29 -38.68 18.19 -17.10
C GLY A 29 -39.90 18.05 -18.04
N ASP A 30 -39.66 18.08 -19.34
CA ASP A 30 -40.72 17.98 -20.35
C ASP A 30 -41.26 16.55 -20.48
N LEU A 31 -40.37 15.56 -20.44
CA LEU A 31 -40.75 14.14 -20.40
C LEU A 31 -41.55 13.79 -19.14
N PHE A 32 -41.30 14.46 -18.01
CA PHE A 32 -42.03 14.21 -16.77
C PHE A 32 -43.46 14.81 -16.80
N ARG A 33 -43.58 16.04 -17.29
CA ARG A 33 -44.86 16.76 -17.46
C ARG A 33 -45.73 16.21 -18.60
N GLY A 34 -45.15 15.41 -19.50
CA GLY A 34 -45.86 14.80 -20.61
C GLY A 34 -46.85 13.68 -20.22
N CYS A 35 -46.92 12.66 -21.07
CA CYS A 35 -47.88 11.56 -20.92
C CYS A 35 -47.35 10.43 -20.01
N PRO A 36 -48.20 9.46 -19.63
CA PRO A 36 -47.75 8.29 -18.87
C PRO A 36 -46.59 7.52 -19.54
N SER A 37 -46.54 7.50 -20.88
CA SER A 37 -45.47 6.84 -21.65
C SER A 37 -44.12 7.56 -21.52
N SER A 38 -44.10 8.90 -21.48
CA SER A 38 -42.87 9.67 -21.29
C SER A 38 -42.36 9.55 -19.85
N ARG A 39 -43.26 9.50 -18.85
CA ARG A 39 -42.91 9.16 -17.46
C ARG A 39 -42.36 7.73 -17.34
N ARG A 40 -42.91 6.75 -18.07
CA ARG A 40 -42.37 5.39 -18.13
C ARG A 40 -40.93 5.38 -18.67
N ARG A 41 -40.61 6.18 -19.70
CA ARG A 41 -39.24 6.31 -20.24
C ARG A 41 -38.27 6.81 -19.17
N ILE A 42 -38.64 7.85 -18.41
CA ILE A 42 -37.83 8.35 -17.27
C ILE A 42 -37.68 7.26 -16.20
N GLY A 43 -38.75 6.54 -15.88
CA GLY A 43 -38.71 5.46 -14.89
C GLY A 43 -37.73 4.34 -15.29
N VAL A 44 -37.69 3.96 -16.56
CA VAL A 44 -36.72 2.98 -17.09
C VAL A 44 -35.30 3.52 -17.05
N TYR A 45 -35.11 4.80 -17.42
CA TYR A 45 -33.81 5.48 -17.33
C TYR A 45 -33.30 5.49 -15.88
N CYS A 46 -34.11 5.90 -14.92
CA CYS A 46 -33.77 5.94 -13.49
C CYS A 46 -33.47 4.53 -12.92
N LEU A 47 -34.25 3.51 -13.31
CA LEU A 47 -34.02 2.12 -12.89
C LEU A 47 -32.65 1.62 -13.37
N LYS A 48 -32.28 1.94 -14.61
CA LYS A 48 -30.96 1.60 -15.16
C LYS A 48 -29.84 2.29 -14.39
N ASP A 49 -29.97 3.59 -14.11
CA ASP A 49 -28.98 4.36 -13.33
C ASP A 49 -28.82 3.82 -11.91
N ALA A 50 -29.90 3.35 -11.28
CA ALA A 50 -29.81 2.70 -9.98
C ALA A 50 -29.17 1.29 -10.04
N TYR A 51 -29.39 0.57 -11.14
CA TYR A 51 -28.88 -0.80 -11.32
C TYR A 51 -27.40 -0.85 -11.72
N LEU A 52 -26.92 0.13 -12.47
CA LEU A 52 -25.55 0.16 -12.98
C LEU A 52 -24.47 0.15 -11.88
N PRO A 53 -24.57 0.94 -10.79
CA PRO A 53 -23.65 0.87 -9.65
C PRO A 53 -23.60 -0.50 -8.99
N LEU A 54 -24.75 -1.19 -8.87
CA LEU A 54 -24.81 -2.55 -8.32
C LEU A 54 -24.06 -3.55 -9.20
N ARG A 55 -24.20 -3.43 -10.54
CA ARG A 55 -23.41 -4.23 -11.48
C ARG A 55 -21.93 -3.92 -11.38
N LEU A 56 -21.54 -2.65 -11.34
CA LEU A 56 -20.14 -2.26 -11.20
C LEU A 56 -19.53 -2.82 -9.90
N LEU A 57 -20.25 -2.74 -8.79
CA LEU A 57 -19.82 -3.29 -7.50
C LEU A 57 -19.52 -4.79 -7.59
N LYS A 58 -20.36 -5.52 -8.33
CA LYS A 58 -20.23 -6.97 -8.57
C LYS A 58 -19.05 -7.29 -9.50
N GLU A 59 -18.96 -6.62 -10.64
CA GLU A 59 -17.91 -6.88 -11.66
C GLU A 59 -16.51 -6.46 -11.17
N LEU A 60 -16.41 -5.40 -10.37
CA LEU A 60 -15.16 -4.97 -9.74
C LEU A 60 -14.79 -5.79 -8.50
N LEU A 61 -15.67 -6.70 -8.07
CA LEU A 61 -15.53 -7.50 -6.84
C LEU A 61 -15.20 -6.64 -5.63
N PHE A 62 -15.82 -5.45 -5.58
CA PHE A 62 -15.43 -4.39 -4.67
C PHE A 62 -15.46 -4.85 -3.21
N LEU A 63 -16.59 -5.46 -2.80
CA LEU A 63 -16.77 -5.96 -1.44
C LEU A 63 -15.73 -7.03 -1.07
N TYR A 64 -15.45 -7.97 -1.97
CA TYR A 64 -14.47 -9.04 -1.73
C TYR A 64 -13.06 -8.48 -1.52
N ASN A 65 -12.63 -7.58 -2.41
CA ASN A 65 -11.31 -6.96 -2.33
C ASN A 65 -11.14 -6.13 -1.04
N TYR A 66 -12.18 -5.41 -0.62
CA TYR A 66 -12.14 -4.59 0.58
C TYR A 66 -12.20 -5.42 1.87
N VAL A 67 -12.98 -6.51 1.88
CA VAL A 67 -13.01 -7.46 3.01
C VAL A 67 -11.64 -8.12 3.17
N GLU A 68 -11.01 -8.56 2.08
CA GLU A 68 -9.66 -9.15 2.13
C GLU A 68 -8.61 -8.12 2.58
N MET A 69 -8.69 -6.88 2.10
CA MET A 69 -7.83 -5.80 2.60
C MET A 69 -8.03 -5.56 4.10
N SER A 70 -9.27 -5.52 4.57
CA SER A 70 -9.61 -5.33 6.00
C SER A 70 -9.07 -6.47 6.86
N ARG A 71 -9.13 -7.71 6.38
CA ARG A 71 -8.56 -8.89 7.05
C ARG A 71 -7.02 -8.81 7.13
N VAL A 72 -6.37 -8.40 6.05
CA VAL A 72 -4.90 -8.28 5.98
C VAL A 72 -4.37 -7.16 6.87
N THR A 73 -4.96 -5.97 6.79
CA THR A 73 -4.47 -4.79 7.53
C THR A 73 -5.03 -4.73 8.95
N GLY A 74 -6.15 -5.41 9.18
CA GLY A 74 -6.86 -5.39 10.44
C GLY A 74 -7.60 -4.08 10.74
N THR A 75 -7.85 -3.26 9.74
CA THR A 75 -8.62 -2.03 9.91
C THR A 75 -10.09 -2.26 9.60
N PRO A 76 -11.02 -1.59 10.29
CA PRO A 76 -12.45 -1.65 9.97
C PRO A 76 -12.74 -1.25 8.51
N LEU A 77 -13.80 -1.82 7.93
CA LEU A 77 -14.14 -1.63 6.52
C LEU A 77 -14.39 -0.16 6.15
N ASN A 78 -15.05 0.61 7.03
CA ASN A 78 -15.31 2.04 6.85
C ASN A 78 -14.02 2.87 6.74
N PHE A 79 -12.93 2.46 7.41
CA PHE A 79 -11.64 3.15 7.33
C PHE A 79 -10.96 2.95 5.98
N LEU A 80 -11.27 1.86 5.26
CA LEU A 80 -10.72 1.66 3.92
C LEU A 80 -11.28 2.65 2.89
N LEU A 81 -12.48 3.18 3.14
CA LEU A 81 -13.14 4.17 2.28
C LEU A 81 -12.81 5.61 2.69
N THR A 82 -12.77 5.86 4.00
CA THR A 82 -12.68 7.21 4.57
C THR A 82 -11.26 7.64 4.94
N ARG A 83 -10.30 6.70 5.03
CA ARG A 83 -8.92 6.96 5.50
C ARG A 83 -7.89 6.46 4.49
N GLY A 84 -6.71 7.07 4.53
CA GLY A 84 -5.59 6.74 3.65
C GLY A 84 -4.82 5.45 4.02
N GLN A 85 -3.68 5.22 3.38
CA GLN A 85 -2.85 4.02 3.62
C GLN A 85 -2.17 4.03 5.01
N GLN A 86 -1.91 5.20 5.60
CA GLN A 86 -1.18 5.32 6.86
C GLN A 86 -1.85 4.55 8.00
N ILE A 87 -3.19 4.64 8.15
CA ILE A 87 -3.90 3.96 9.24
C ILE A 87 -3.73 2.44 9.17
N LYS A 88 -3.59 1.89 7.95
CA LYS A 88 -3.44 0.45 7.70
C LYS A 88 -2.08 -0.04 8.18
N VAL A 89 -1.03 0.73 7.92
CA VAL A 89 0.33 0.41 8.38
C VAL A 89 0.44 0.65 9.89
N THR A 90 -0.10 1.76 10.41
CA THR A 90 -0.13 2.02 11.85
C THR A 90 -0.86 0.90 12.60
N ALA A 91 -1.99 0.40 12.10
CA ALA A 91 -2.72 -0.70 12.74
C ALA A 91 -1.89 -1.98 12.84
N GLN A 92 -1.17 -2.34 11.76
CA GLN A 92 -0.26 -3.50 11.74
C GLN A 92 0.92 -3.31 12.69
N LEU A 93 1.51 -2.11 12.68
CA LEU A 93 2.62 -1.75 13.56
C LEU A 93 2.21 -1.87 15.03
N LEU A 94 1.07 -1.29 15.42
CA LEU A 94 0.59 -1.34 16.81
C LEU A 94 0.30 -2.77 17.29
N ARG A 95 -0.21 -3.65 16.43
CA ARG A 95 -0.41 -5.07 16.76
C ARG A 95 0.92 -5.76 17.06
N LYS A 96 1.92 -5.58 16.19
CA LYS A 96 3.25 -6.15 16.40
C LYS A 96 3.98 -5.54 17.58
N CYS A 97 3.84 -4.24 17.82
CA CYS A 97 4.36 -3.63 19.03
C CYS A 97 3.71 -4.21 20.29
N LYS A 98 2.40 -4.51 20.27
CA LYS A 98 1.73 -5.18 21.40
C LYS A 98 2.30 -6.58 21.66
N GLU A 99 2.52 -7.39 20.60
CA GLU A 99 3.12 -8.73 20.72
C GLU A 99 4.55 -8.69 21.30
N LEU A 100 5.31 -7.64 20.96
CA LEU A 100 6.72 -7.46 21.37
C LEU A 100 6.90 -6.59 22.63
N ASN A 101 5.80 -6.18 23.28
CA ASN A 101 5.80 -5.26 24.42
C ASN A 101 6.52 -3.92 24.16
N TYR A 102 6.35 -3.37 22.95
CA TYR A 102 6.84 -2.05 22.58
C TYR A 102 5.76 -0.98 22.65
N VAL A 103 6.20 0.23 23.02
CA VAL A 103 5.37 1.44 23.00
C VAL A 103 5.79 2.31 21.82
N VAL A 104 4.82 2.79 21.04
CA VAL A 104 5.07 3.71 19.93
C VAL A 104 5.01 5.15 20.47
N PRO A 105 6.12 5.91 20.42
CA PRO A 105 6.13 7.28 20.93
C PRO A 105 5.33 8.21 20.01
N VAL A 106 4.64 9.17 20.62
CA VAL A 106 3.96 10.26 19.91
C VAL A 106 4.95 11.41 19.74
N VAL A 107 5.57 11.50 18.57
CA VAL A 107 6.47 12.62 18.26
C VAL A 107 5.66 13.75 17.64
N LYS A 108 5.58 14.88 18.34
CA LYS A 108 4.97 16.11 17.82
C LYS A 108 5.89 16.68 16.74
N ARG A 109 5.32 17.06 15.59
CA ARG A 109 6.03 17.85 14.60
C ARG A 109 6.32 19.23 15.19
N THR A 110 7.59 19.58 15.30
CA THR A 110 8.01 20.99 15.24
C THR A 110 7.90 21.40 13.77
N GLY A 111 7.22 22.50 13.47
CA GLY A 111 6.81 22.93 12.13
C GLY A 111 7.95 23.13 11.13
N GLY A 112 8.55 22.03 10.66
CA GLY A 112 9.47 22.01 9.53
C GLY A 112 8.68 22.12 8.24
N ASP A 113 9.21 22.95 7.35
CA ASP A 113 8.68 23.21 6.02
C ASP A 113 8.41 21.89 5.27
N ASN A 114 7.25 21.79 4.62
CA ASN A 114 6.87 20.60 3.84
C ASN A 114 7.69 20.45 2.54
N SER A 115 8.70 21.30 2.35
CA SER A 115 9.52 21.43 1.15
C SER A 115 10.72 20.49 1.08
N VAL A 116 11.12 19.84 2.18
CA VAL A 116 12.27 18.91 2.16
C VAL A 116 11.84 17.55 1.61
N GLN A 117 11.92 17.42 0.29
CA GLN A 117 11.79 16.16 -0.43
C GLN A 117 13.12 15.40 -0.38
N TYR A 118 13.07 14.09 -0.10
CA TYR A 118 14.25 13.22 -0.12
C TYR A 118 14.51 12.72 -1.54
N GLU A 119 15.77 12.39 -1.84
CA GLU A 119 16.16 11.84 -3.13
C GLU A 119 15.44 10.49 -3.40
N GLY A 120 14.80 10.40 -4.56
CA GLY A 120 13.99 9.26 -4.95
C GLY A 120 14.77 8.18 -5.72
N ALA A 121 14.06 7.44 -6.57
CA ALA A 121 14.69 6.43 -7.42
C ALA A 121 15.45 7.07 -8.59
N THR A 122 16.58 6.48 -8.97
CA THR A 122 17.31 6.83 -10.18
C THR A 122 16.64 6.23 -11.42
N VAL A 123 16.48 7.03 -12.47
CA VAL A 123 16.01 6.57 -13.79
C VAL A 123 17.19 6.60 -14.74
N LEU A 124 17.47 5.48 -15.40
CA LEU A 124 18.52 5.41 -16.42
C LEU A 124 18.07 6.14 -17.68
N GLU A 125 18.98 6.87 -18.32
CA GLU A 125 18.69 7.56 -19.57
C GLU A 125 18.35 6.56 -20.69
N PRO A 126 17.15 6.65 -21.28
CA PRO A 126 16.71 5.68 -22.28
C PRO A 126 17.40 5.93 -23.62
N ARG A 127 17.87 4.85 -24.25
CA ARG A 127 18.25 4.89 -25.67
C ARG A 127 16.96 4.85 -26.50
N LYS A 128 16.59 6.01 -27.06
CA LYS A 128 15.35 6.16 -27.83
C LYS A 128 15.53 5.55 -29.22
N GLY A 129 14.56 4.77 -29.67
CA GLY A 129 14.59 4.15 -30.99
C GLY A 129 13.53 3.09 -31.15
N PHE A 130 13.35 2.65 -32.40
CA PHE A 130 12.58 1.45 -32.71
C PHE A 130 13.51 0.23 -32.60
N TYR A 131 13.12 -0.75 -31.79
CA TYR A 131 13.89 -1.97 -31.60
C TYR A 131 13.19 -3.12 -32.32
N ASP A 132 13.83 -3.62 -33.38
CA ASP A 132 13.41 -4.78 -34.16
C ASP A 132 13.79 -6.12 -33.49
N LYS A 133 14.66 -6.08 -32.48
CA LYS A 133 15.13 -7.24 -31.72
C LYS A 133 14.44 -7.36 -30.36
N PRO A 134 14.23 -8.58 -29.83
CA PRO A 134 13.67 -8.77 -28.49
C PRO A 134 14.53 -8.12 -27.39
N ILE A 135 13.90 -7.36 -26.51
CA ILE A 135 14.55 -6.75 -25.33
C ILE A 135 14.14 -7.55 -24.09
N ALA A 136 15.12 -8.10 -23.37
CA ALA A 136 14.90 -8.76 -22.10
C ALA A 136 14.70 -7.73 -20.98
N THR A 137 13.64 -7.89 -20.18
CA THR A 137 13.36 -7.04 -19.02
C THR A 137 13.60 -7.83 -17.72
N LEU A 138 14.50 -7.32 -16.89
CA LEU A 138 14.84 -7.88 -15.59
C LEU A 138 14.36 -6.91 -14.51
N ASP A 139 13.60 -7.40 -13.54
CA ASP A 139 13.03 -6.61 -12.46
C ASP A 139 13.18 -7.34 -11.12
N PHE A 140 13.33 -6.57 -10.05
CA PHE A 140 13.39 -7.11 -8.69
C PHE A 140 11.98 -7.34 -8.15
N ALA A 141 11.71 -8.56 -7.71
CA ALA A 141 10.45 -8.88 -7.04
C ALA A 141 10.41 -8.20 -5.65
N SER A 142 9.61 -7.13 -5.52
CA SER A 142 9.43 -6.41 -4.25
C SER A 142 10.74 -5.82 -3.69
N LEU A 143 11.36 -4.92 -4.48
CA LEU A 143 12.64 -4.26 -4.16
C LEU A 143 12.71 -3.66 -2.74
N TYR A 144 11.90 -2.64 -2.41
CA TYR A 144 11.99 -1.96 -1.11
C TYR A 144 11.72 -2.89 0.09
N PRO A 145 10.65 -3.72 0.08
CA PRO A 145 10.47 -4.74 1.11
C PRO A 145 11.70 -5.63 1.32
N SER A 146 12.35 -6.06 0.23
CA SER A 146 13.52 -6.93 0.30
C SER A 146 14.74 -6.23 0.90
N ILE A 147 14.96 -4.94 0.59
CA ILE A 147 16.03 -4.13 1.18
C ILE A 147 15.81 -3.97 2.69
N MET A 148 14.58 -3.64 3.12
CA MET A 148 14.24 -3.49 4.54
C MET A 148 14.54 -4.78 5.32
N ILE A 149 14.20 -5.93 4.72
CA ILE A 149 14.44 -7.24 5.29
C ILE A 149 15.94 -7.55 5.33
N ALA A 150 16.67 -7.38 4.23
CA ALA A 150 18.08 -7.75 4.13
C ALA A 150 18.95 -6.99 5.14
N HIS A 151 18.71 -5.68 5.28
CA HIS A 151 19.51 -4.79 6.12
C HIS A 151 18.88 -4.50 7.49
N ASN A 152 17.82 -5.23 7.86
CA ASN A 152 17.12 -5.09 9.16
C ASN A 152 16.71 -3.65 9.50
N ILE A 153 16.22 -2.90 8.50
CA ILE A 153 15.92 -1.48 8.61
C ILE A 153 14.61 -1.30 9.38
N CYS A 154 14.67 -0.70 10.57
CA CYS A 154 13.51 -0.46 11.42
C CYS A 154 13.76 0.69 12.40
N TYR A 155 12.67 1.31 12.89
CA TYR A 155 12.74 2.26 14.00
C TYR A 155 13.41 1.66 15.26
N SER A 156 13.16 0.39 15.58
CA SER A 156 13.67 -0.29 16.77
C SER A 156 15.13 -0.75 16.67
N THR A 157 15.71 -0.71 15.47
CA THR A 157 17.09 -1.14 15.17
C THR A 157 17.99 0.03 14.78
N LEU A 158 17.44 1.25 14.63
CA LEU A 158 18.19 2.47 14.37
C LEU A 158 19.05 2.84 15.58
N VAL A 159 20.35 3.00 15.37
CA VAL A 159 21.32 3.39 16.40
C VAL A 159 21.50 4.90 16.38
N ALA A 160 21.26 5.55 17.53
CA ALA A 160 21.55 6.97 17.70
C ALA A 160 23.07 7.22 17.69
N SER A 161 23.51 8.36 17.13
CA SER A 161 24.94 8.70 17.02
C SER A 161 25.66 8.70 18.38
N SER A 162 24.97 9.04 19.48
CA SER A 162 25.52 9.00 20.83
C SER A 162 25.78 7.57 21.34
N ALA A 163 24.89 6.63 21.01
CA ALA A 163 25.00 5.22 21.40
C ALA A 163 25.94 4.42 20.47
N ALA A 164 26.30 4.98 19.31
CA ALA A 164 27.20 4.35 18.36
C ALA A 164 28.62 4.15 18.90
N HIS A 165 29.04 4.95 19.89
CA HIS A 165 30.33 4.80 20.57
C HIS A 165 30.37 3.63 21.56
N THR A 166 29.22 3.15 22.02
CA THR A 166 29.12 2.02 22.97
C THR A 166 29.14 0.67 22.24
N MET A 167 28.75 0.65 20.97
CA MET A 167 28.82 -0.54 20.12
C MET A 167 30.19 -0.59 19.43
N ASN A 168 31.17 -1.19 20.10
CA ASN A 168 32.55 -1.25 19.61
C ASN A 168 32.78 -2.24 18.46
N ASN A 169 31.85 -3.15 18.19
CA ASN A 169 32.03 -4.15 17.14
C ASN A 169 31.41 -3.71 15.80
N PRO A 170 32.21 -3.44 14.76
CA PRO A 170 31.70 -3.11 13.42
C PRO A 170 30.89 -4.26 12.79
N ASP A 171 31.08 -5.50 13.21
CA ASP A 171 30.35 -6.65 12.66
C ASP A 171 28.89 -6.73 13.13
N ASP A 172 28.50 -5.93 14.11
CA ASP A 172 27.16 -5.95 14.70
C ASP A 172 26.19 -4.95 14.06
N VAL A 173 26.69 -4.10 13.17
CA VAL A 173 25.96 -2.96 12.62
C VAL A 173 26.03 -2.97 11.10
N THR A 174 24.92 -2.57 10.47
CA THR A 174 24.83 -2.26 9.04
C THR A 174 24.84 -0.75 8.88
N VAL A 175 25.79 -0.23 8.09
CA VAL A 175 25.90 1.20 7.79
C VAL A 175 25.29 1.47 6.42
N THR A 176 24.40 2.45 6.33
CA THR A 176 23.84 2.87 5.04
C THR A 176 24.81 3.75 4.27
N THR A 177 24.73 3.70 2.95
CA THR A 177 25.51 4.54 2.03
C THR A 177 24.96 5.96 1.89
N THR A 178 24.04 6.37 2.77
CA THR A 178 23.42 7.70 2.75
C THR A 178 24.38 8.75 3.28
N SER A 179 24.15 10.01 2.91
CA SER A 179 24.86 11.18 3.46
C SER A 179 23.86 12.05 4.23
N PRO A 180 23.85 12.04 5.58
CA PRO A 180 24.76 11.32 6.48
C PRO A 180 24.45 9.81 6.60
N PRO A 181 25.44 8.98 7.00
CA PRO A 181 25.24 7.54 7.14
C PRO A 181 24.41 7.23 8.39
N HIS A 182 23.46 6.31 8.24
CA HIS A 182 22.67 5.76 9.32
C HIS A 182 23.17 4.37 9.69
N LYS A 183 23.09 4.03 10.98
CA LYS A 183 23.55 2.75 11.53
C LYS A 183 22.36 1.95 12.03
N PHE A 184 22.24 0.70 11.59
CA PHE A 184 21.20 -0.23 12.02
C PHE A 184 21.81 -1.48 12.62
N VAL A 185 21.27 -1.94 13.74
CA VAL A 185 21.70 -3.20 14.39
C VAL A 185 21.36 -4.39 13.50
N LYS A 186 22.26 -5.38 13.38
CA LYS A 186 22.01 -6.63 12.62
C LYS A 186 20.99 -7.55 13.31
N LYS A 187 20.43 -8.48 12.52
CA LYS A 187 19.32 -9.36 12.95
C LYS A 187 19.65 -10.26 14.15
N HIS A 188 20.90 -10.66 14.33
CA HIS A 188 21.31 -11.57 15.41
C HIS A 188 21.21 -10.94 16.80
N ILE A 189 21.30 -9.61 16.90
CA ILE A 189 21.17 -8.89 18.17
C ILE A 189 19.70 -8.54 18.41
N ARG A 190 19.04 -7.97 17.40
CA ARG A 190 17.63 -7.59 17.47
C ARG A 190 16.99 -7.62 16.10
N ARG A 191 15.87 -8.33 15.98
CA ARG A 191 15.03 -8.26 14.78
C ARG A 191 14.15 -7.00 14.81
N GLY A 192 14.15 -6.25 13.72
CA GLY A 192 13.31 -5.07 13.57
C GLY A 192 11.83 -5.42 13.42
N VAL A 193 10.95 -4.58 13.97
CA VAL A 193 9.48 -4.73 13.86
C VAL A 193 9.00 -4.65 12.42
N LEU A 194 9.49 -3.67 11.64
CA LEU A 194 9.09 -3.49 10.24
C LEU A 194 9.52 -4.67 9.36
N PRO A 195 10.79 -5.17 9.42
CA PRO A 195 11.18 -6.39 8.74
C PRO A 195 10.28 -7.58 9.07
N MET A 196 9.90 -7.78 10.34
CA MET A 196 8.98 -8.86 10.73
C MET A 196 7.59 -8.72 10.08
N ILE A 197 7.00 -7.52 10.12
CA ILE A 197 5.71 -7.26 9.45
C ILE A 197 5.80 -7.55 7.94
N VAL A 198 6.85 -7.07 7.29
CA VAL A 198 7.01 -7.21 5.85
C VAL A 198 7.30 -8.65 5.45
N GLU A 199 8.10 -9.39 6.22
CA GLU A 199 8.34 -10.83 6.02
C GLU A 199 7.02 -11.61 6.09
N GLU A 200 6.18 -11.34 7.09
CA GLU A 200 4.86 -11.98 7.24
C GLU A 200 3.93 -11.65 6.06
N LEU A 201 3.87 -10.40 5.62
CA LEU A 201 3.06 -9.99 4.46
C LEU A 201 3.52 -10.67 3.16
N ILE A 202 4.83 -10.80 2.94
CA ILE A 202 5.38 -11.48 1.76
C ILE A 202 5.10 -13.00 1.83
N ALA A 203 5.28 -13.62 3.00
CA ALA A 203 5.00 -15.03 3.20
C ALA A 203 3.52 -15.35 2.95
N ALA A 204 2.62 -14.56 3.55
CA ALA A 204 1.18 -14.66 3.33
C ALA A 204 0.81 -14.46 1.85
N ARG A 205 1.49 -13.54 1.14
CA ARG A 205 1.26 -13.33 -0.29
C ARG A 205 1.69 -14.53 -1.12
N LYS A 206 2.81 -15.16 -0.78
CA LYS A 206 3.28 -16.38 -1.45
C LYS A 206 2.29 -17.53 -1.26
N ALA A 207 1.77 -17.69 -0.04
CA ALA A 207 0.71 -18.68 0.26
C ALA A 207 -0.57 -18.40 -0.55
N ALA A 208 -1.07 -17.16 -0.54
CA ALA A 208 -2.25 -16.77 -1.30
C ALA A 208 -2.09 -17.00 -2.82
N ARG A 209 -0.89 -16.74 -3.38
CA ARG A 209 -0.61 -17.05 -4.80
C ARG A 209 -0.58 -18.54 -5.09
N LYS A 210 -0.08 -19.36 -4.16
CA LYS A 210 -0.09 -20.83 -4.29
C LYS A 210 -1.51 -21.37 -4.26
N GLU A 211 -2.32 -20.92 -3.31
CA GLU A 211 -3.75 -21.25 -3.22
C GLU A 211 -4.50 -20.81 -4.48
N MET A 212 -4.22 -19.60 -4.98
CA MET A 212 -4.85 -19.08 -6.20
C MET A 212 -4.53 -19.91 -7.44
N ALA A 213 -3.32 -20.49 -7.51
CA ALA A 213 -2.93 -21.37 -8.60
C ALA A 213 -3.58 -22.77 -8.49
N ALA A 214 -3.92 -23.21 -7.28
CA ALA A 214 -4.60 -24.47 -7.03
C ALA A 214 -6.14 -24.37 -7.11
N ALA A 215 -6.69 -23.15 -7.04
CA ALA A 215 -8.13 -22.89 -7.10
C ALA A 215 -8.71 -23.32 -8.45
N LYS A 216 -9.77 -24.13 -8.41
CA LYS A 216 -10.49 -24.63 -9.59
C LYS A 216 -11.63 -23.72 -9.99
N ASP A 217 -12.30 -23.12 -9.01
CA ASP A 217 -13.45 -22.26 -9.21
C ASP A 217 -13.03 -20.80 -9.42
N GLU A 218 -13.71 -20.14 -10.35
CA GLU A 218 -13.39 -18.77 -10.75
C GLU A 218 -13.58 -17.78 -9.60
N MET A 219 -14.59 -18.00 -8.76
CA MET A 219 -14.91 -17.12 -7.64
C MET A 219 -13.81 -17.11 -6.57
N THR A 220 -13.34 -18.28 -6.15
CA THR A 220 -12.24 -18.39 -5.19
C THR A 220 -10.95 -17.85 -5.77
N ARG A 221 -10.67 -18.11 -7.06
CA ARG A 221 -9.52 -17.52 -7.75
C ARG A 221 -9.55 -15.99 -7.71
N GLN A 222 -10.72 -15.40 -7.91
CA GLN A 222 -10.94 -13.96 -7.83
C GLN A 222 -10.74 -13.40 -6.41
N VAL A 223 -11.30 -14.04 -5.39
CA VAL A 223 -11.09 -13.66 -3.98
C VAL A 223 -9.61 -13.73 -3.59
N LEU A 224 -8.93 -14.81 -3.96
CA LEU A 224 -7.49 -15.00 -3.68
C LEU A 224 -6.62 -13.99 -4.46
N ASN A 225 -7.04 -13.59 -5.66
CA ASN A 225 -6.38 -12.50 -6.37
C ASN A 225 -6.54 -11.17 -5.62
N GLY A 226 -7.73 -10.87 -5.09
CA GLY A 226 -7.96 -9.72 -4.22
C GLY A 226 -7.03 -9.73 -2.99
N ARG A 227 -6.93 -10.88 -2.32
CA ARG A 227 -6.05 -11.10 -1.17
C ARG A 227 -4.57 -10.87 -1.51
N GLN A 228 -4.05 -11.45 -2.59
CA GLN A 228 -2.62 -11.26 -2.94
C GLN A 228 -2.29 -9.82 -3.33
N LEU A 229 -3.24 -9.10 -3.97
CA LEU A 229 -3.09 -7.68 -4.28
C LEU A 229 -3.08 -6.84 -3.00
N ALA A 230 -3.98 -7.13 -2.06
CA ALA A 230 -4.03 -6.43 -0.77
C ALA A 230 -2.71 -6.59 0.01
N LEU A 231 -2.16 -7.80 0.04
CA LEU A 231 -0.87 -8.10 0.65
C LEU A 231 0.28 -7.37 -0.05
N LYS A 232 0.28 -7.33 -1.39
CA LYS A 232 1.28 -6.58 -2.18
C LYS A 232 1.27 -5.09 -1.82
N ILE A 233 0.09 -4.48 -1.86
CA ILE A 233 -0.08 -3.05 -1.59
C ILE A 233 0.33 -2.74 -0.16
N SER A 234 -0.08 -3.57 0.81
CA SER A 234 0.28 -3.41 2.21
C SER A 234 1.79 -3.45 2.42
N ALA A 235 2.49 -4.45 1.85
CA ALA A 235 3.94 -4.58 1.98
C ALA A 235 4.69 -3.37 1.41
N ASN A 236 4.30 -2.87 0.23
CA ASN A 236 4.91 -1.68 -0.36
C ASN A 236 4.59 -0.40 0.44
N SER A 237 3.40 -0.34 1.05
CA SER A 237 2.97 0.80 1.86
C SER A 237 3.77 0.93 3.15
N VAL A 238 4.37 -0.15 3.67
CA VAL A 238 5.23 -0.08 4.87
C VAL A 238 6.46 0.81 4.62
N TYR A 239 7.08 0.71 3.45
CA TYR A 239 8.16 1.62 3.05
C TYR A 239 7.65 3.06 2.85
N GLY A 240 6.52 3.22 2.14
CA GLY A 240 5.94 4.55 1.95
C GLY A 240 5.60 5.24 3.27
N TYR A 241 5.16 4.48 4.26
CA TYR A 241 4.87 4.96 5.61
C TYR A 241 6.09 5.56 6.29
N THR A 242 7.27 4.94 6.16
CA THR A 242 8.51 5.47 6.75
C THR A 242 8.99 6.75 6.07
N GLY A 243 8.67 6.94 4.78
CA GLY A 243 9.01 8.14 4.02
C GLY A 243 8.02 9.31 4.18
N THR A 244 6.87 9.12 4.83
CA THR A 244 5.92 10.23 5.04
C THR A 244 6.34 11.14 6.19
N THR A 245 6.58 12.42 5.89
CA THR A 245 6.87 13.48 6.88
C THR A 245 5.66 13.82 7.76
N VAL A 246 4.47 13.29 7.44
CA VAL A 246 3.18 13.61 8.07
C VAL A 246 2.86 12.66 9.25
N TYR A 247 3.65 11.62 9.51
CA TYR A 247 3.40 10.73 10.66
C TYR A 247 4.01 11.25 11.97
N ARG A 248 3.25 11.04 13.05
CA ARG A 248 3.43 11.47 14.45
C ARG A 248 4.53 10.69 15.19
N GLY A 249 5.62 10.35 14.51
CA GLY A 249 6.62 9.39 15.00
C GLY A 249 8.02 9.54 14.41
N ARG A 250 8.41 10.72 13.90
CA ARG A 250 9.78 10.95 13.40
C ARG A 250 10.73 11.17 14.58
N SER A 251 11.67 10.26 14.80
CA SER A 251 12.76 10.38 15.78
C SER A 251 13.93 11.25 15.29
N GLU A 252 13.66 12.41 14.67
CA GLU A 252 14.73 13.20 14.01
C GLU A 252 14.85 14.64 14.53
N GLN A 253 14.23 14.97 15.66
CA GLN A 253 14.37 16.28 16.31
C GLN A 253 14.60 16.19 17.83
N TYR A 254 15.52 15.31 18.25
CA TYR A 254 16.08 15.34 19.62
C TYR A 254 17.56 15.75 19.61
N ARG A 255 17.92 16.73 18.78
CA ARG A 255 19.32 17.15 18.58
C ARG A 255 19.71 18.49 19.21
N HIS A 256 18.81 19.18 19.93
CA HIS A 256 19.18 20.51 20.48
C HIS A 256 18.72 20.88 21.89
N ARG A 257 18.05 20.03 22.66
CA ARG A 257 17.81 20.30 24.09
C ARG A 257 17.84 19.01 24.90
N ARG A 258 18.99 18.76 25.52
CA ARG A 258 19.16 18.10 26.83
C ARG A 258 20.66 17.91 27.06
N THR A 259 21.37 19.02 27.27
CA THR A 259 22.25 19.07 28.44
C THR A 259 21.31 19.03 29.66
N ASP A 260 21.66 18.22 30.65
CA ASP A 260 20.91 17.98 31.89
C ASP A 260 19.60 17.19 31.76
N ALA A 261 19.73 15.87 31.85
CA ALA A 261 19.03 15.08 32.87
C ALA A 261 19.59 13.66 32.84
N SER A 262 20.44 13.41 33.81
CA SER A 262 20.89 12.10 34.25
C SER A 262 19.71 11.19 34.61
N ALA A 263 19.92 9.91 34.33
CA ALA A 263 19.52 8.76 35.15
C ALA A 263 18.03 8.49 35.44
N ARG A 264 17.70 7.21 35.22
CA ARG A 264 16.66 6.36 35.81
C ARG A 264 15.40 6.13 34.97
N PHE A 265 15.14 4.82 34.82
CA PHE A 265 14.04 4.08 34.19
C PHE A 265 14.14 3.82 32.68
#